data_AF-A0A919REC4-F1
#
_entry.id   AF-A0A919REC4-F1
#
_cell.length_a   1.000
_cell.length_b   1.000
_cell.length_c   1.000
_cell.angle_alpha   90.00
_cell.angle_beta   90.00
_cell.angle_gamma   90.00
#
_symmetry.space_group_name_H-M   'P 1'
#
loop_
_entity.id
_entity.type
_entity.pdbx_description
1 polymer ?
#
loop_
_entity_poly.entity_id
_entity_poly.type
_entity_poly.pdbx_seq_one_letter_code
_entity_poly.pdbx_strand_id
1 'polypeptide(L)'
;MNRKLATGQNGTYALPSLKTGTCRISARKLGCDEASATVIVAADTTVVQDVAMTALPAHTVAGTVTFGGGPQSDVEIRVAGTSTGTVTDSTGRYRLAVPAGTYELDVIPPHAHCAGPVKVPVAVGADMTRDVVLPSRTDHFGYTCAEGNAPYIAGSDRLPIRGAAIRHQITLPFPVMHYGATYDSAWLGVDGWLSFLREGVRPPINRCPRMAPRPAESSPSEMAW
;
A
#
# COMPACT_ATOMS: atom_id res chain seq x y z
N MET A 1 -37.75 -6.66 -5.43
CA MET A 1 -36.95 -5.58 -6.04
C MET A 1 -36.02 -5.06 -4.96
N ASN A 2 -34.70 -5.15 -5.11
CA ASN A 2 -33.74 -4.70 -4.09
C ASN A 2 -33.13 -3.38 -4.53
N ARG A 3 -33.26 -2.34 -3.68
CA ARG A 3 -32.63 -1.02 -3.87
C ARG A 3 -31.59 -0.79 -2.79
N LYS A 4 -30.50 -0.11 -3.12
CA LYS A 4 -29.44 0.31 -2.20
C LYS A 4 -29.27 1.82 -2.28
N LEU A 5 -29.11 2.48 -1.14
CA LEU A 5 -28.77 3.89 -1.02
C LEU A 5 -27.86 4.11 0.20
N ALA A 6 -27.17 5.24 0.23
CA ALA A 6 -26.46 5.72 1.41
C ALA A 6 -27.33 6.75 2.14
N THR A 7 -27.24 6.77 3.47
CA THR A 7 -27.87 7.81 4.28
C THR A 7 -27.10 9.13 4.16
N GLY A 8 -27.78 10.26 4.35
CA GLY A 8 -27.13 11.56 4.50
C GLY A 8 -26.27 11.64 5.77
N GLN A 9 -25.52 12.73 5.93
CA GLN A 9 -24.68 12.98 7.11
C GLN A 9 -25.47 12.95 8.42
N ASN A 10 -26.75 13.32 8.37
CA ASN A 10 -27.65 13.34 9.53
C ASN A 10 -28.41 12.00 9.71
N GLY A 11 -28.01 10.94 8.99
CA GLY A 11 -28.66 9.62 9.06
C GLY A 11 -29.97 9.51 8.27
N THR A 12 -30.44 10.58 7.62
CA THR A 12 -31.69 10.60 6.86
C THR A 12 -31.58 9.84 5.54
N TYR A 13 -32.68 9.25 5.10
CA TYR A 13 -32.80 8.57 3.82
C TYR A 13 -34.22 8.76 3.26
N ALA A 14 -34.37 8.76 1.94
CA ALA A 14 -35.66 8.93 1.28
C ALA A 14 -35.78 8.03 0.05
N LEU A 15 -36.94 7.40 -0.11
CA LEU A 15 -37.29 6.54 -1.22
C LEU A 15 -38.59 7.05 -1.85
N PRO A 16 -38.51 8.00 -2.81
CA PRO A 16 -39.68 8.75 -3.29
C PRO A 16 -40.66 7.93 -4.13
N SER A 17 -40.26 6.73 -4.57
CA SER A 17 -41.14 5.85 -5.35
C SER A 17 -40.91 4.40 -4.95
N LEU A 18 -41.81 3.86 -4.14
CA LEU A 18 -41.87 2.46 -3.76
C LEU A 18 -43.22 1.89 -4.20
N LYS A 19 -43.23 0.61 -4.59
CA LYS A 19 -44.50 -0.09 -4.81
C LYS A 19 -45.21 -0.25 -3.47
N THR A 20 -46.53 -0.18 -3.51
CA THR A 20 -47.35 -0.50 -2.34
C THR A 20 -47.15 -1.95 -1.93
N GLY A 21 -47.28 -2.21 -0.63
CA GLY A 21 -47.06 -3.52 -0.03
C GLY A 21 -46.03 -3.50 1.10
N THR A 22 -45.70 -4.70 1.58
CA THR A 22 -44.75 -4.89 2.67
C THR A 22 -43.32 -4.86 2.13
N CYS A 23 -42.49 -4.00 2.69
CA CYS A 23 -41.08 -3.85 2.34
C CYS A 23 -40.21 -4.10 3.57
N ARG A 24 -39.07 -4.78 3.39
CA ARG A 24 -38.03 -4.89 4.41
C ARG A 24 -36.93 -3.88 4.12
N ILE A 25 -36.58 -3.09 5.12
CA ILE A 25 -35.46 -2.15 5.11
C ILE A 25 -34.33 -2.79 5.91
N SER A 26 -33.13 -2.87 5.36
CA SER A 26 -31.92 -3.25 6.10
C SER A 26 -30.90 -2.13 6.06
N ALA A 27 -30.27 -1.87 7.19
CA ALA A 27 -29.23 -0.87 7.37
C ALA A 27 -27.95 -1.55 7.86
N ARG A 28 -26.83 -1.18 7.23
CA ARG A 28 -25.49 -1.62 7.62
C ARG A 28 -24.56 -0.42 7.71
N LYS A 29 -23.72 -0.41 8.73
CA LYS A 29 -22.71 0.61 8.99
C LYS A 29 -21.56 -0.07 9.72
N LEU A 30 -20.34 0.20 9.30
CA LEU A 30 -19.18 -0.41 9.91
C LEU A 30 -19.07 0.03 11.37
N GLY A 31 -18.82 -0.92 12.27
CA GLY A 31 -18.81 -0.69 13.72
C GLY A 31 -20.19 -0.66 14.37
N CYS A 32 -21.24 -1.04 13.63
CA CYS A 32 -22.59 -1.25 14.16
C CYS A 32 -23.12 -2.61 13.73
N ASP A 33 -24.04 -3.14 14.53
CA ASP A 33 -24.83 -4.32 14.14
C ASP A 33 -25.67 -4.05 12.89
N GLU A 34 -25.94 -5.09 12.11
CA GLU A 34 -26.92 -5.01 11.03
C GLU A 34 -28.32 -4.91 11.63
N ALA A 35 -29.09 -3.91 11.18
CA ALA A 35 -30.45 -3.67 11.66
C ALA A 35 -31.44 -3.81 10.51
N SER A 36 -32.65 -4.28 10.80
CA SER A 36 -33.72 -4.33 9.80
C SER A 36 -35.08 -4.01 10.40
N ALA A 37 -35.93 -3.37 9.61
CA ALA A 37 -37.32 -3.08 9.95
C ALA A 37 -38.24 -3.46 8.78
N THR A 38 -39.46 -3.84 9.11
CA THR A 38 -40.52 -4.11 8.13
C THR A 38 -41.47 -2.94 8.11
N VAL A 39 -41.74 -2.40 6.93
CA VAL A 39 -42.65 -1.27 6.72
C VAL A 39 -43.76 -1.66 5.75
N ILE A 40 -44.97 -1.18 5.99
CA ILE A 40 -46.10 -1.34 5.07
C ILE A 40 -46.29 -0.02 4.35
N VAL A 41 -46.13 -0.02 3.02
CA VAL A 41 -46.30 1.16 2.17
C VAL A 41 -47.69 1.11 1.54
N ALA A 42 -48.55 2.07 1.88
CA ALA A 42 -49.86 2.26 1.26
C ALA A 42 -49.79 3.28 0.11
N ALA A 43 -50.76 3.24 -0.81
CA ALA A 43 -50.83 4.17 -1.94
C ALA A 43 -50.90 5.61 -1.44
N ASP A 44 -50.14 6.51 -2.08
CA ASP A 44 -50.14 7.95 -1.83
C ASP A 44 -49.85 8.35 -0.37
N THR A 45 -49.13 7.51 0.38
CA THR A 45 -48.71 7.80 1.76
C THR A 45 -47.20 7.95 1.88
N THR A 46 -46.76 8.78 2.84
CA THR A 46 -45.38 8.83 3.30
C THR A 46 -45.30 8.13 4.65
N VAL A 47 -44.38 7.16 4.75
CA VAL A 47 -44.13 6.44 6.01
C VAL A 47 -42.72 6.78 6.48
N VAL A 48 -42.63 7.20 7.74
CA VAL A 48 -41.35 7.39 8.43
C VAL A 48 -41.05 6.10 9.18
N GLN A 49 -39.90 5.50 8.87
CA GLN A 49 -39.43 4.31 9.56
C GLN A 49 -38.00 4.56 10.03
N ASP A 50 -37.82 4.62 11.35
CA ASP A 50 -36.48 4.67 11.92
C ASP A 50 -35.91 3.25 12.02
N VAL A 51 -34.64 3.11 11.70
CA VAL A 51 -33.90 1.84 11.84
C VAL A 51 -32.79 2.09 12.86
N ALA A 52 -33.05 1.70 14.11
CA ALA A 52 -32.08 1.83 15.18
C ALA A 52 -30.94 0.82 14.97
N MET A 53 -29.70 1.29 15.11
CA MET A 53 -28.49 0.46 15.01
C MET A 53 -27.72 0.54 16.32
N THR A 54 -27.23 -0.60 16.80
CA THR A 54 -26.39 -0.67 18.00
C THR A 54 -24.92 -0.60 17.60
N ALA A 55 -24.14 0.25 18.27
CA ALA A 55 -22.70 0.28 18.07
C ALA A 55 -22.05 -0.96 18.69
N LEU A 56 -21.14 -1.59 17.95
CA LEU A 56 -20.35 -2.71 18.44
C LEU A 56 -19.33 -2.22 19.47
N PRO A 57 -19.01 -3.02 20.51
CA PRO A 57 -17.97 -2.66 21.46
C PRO A 57 -16.63 -2.49 20.73
N ALA A 58 -15.89 -1.45 21.08
CA ALA A 58 -14.54 -1.25 20.57
C ALA A 58 -13.51 -1.90 21.50
N HIS A 59 -12.52 -2.54 20.90
CA HIS A 59 -11.42 -3.19 21.59
C HIS A 59 -10.08 -2.62 21.11
N THR A 60 -9.09 -2.69 21.99
CA THR A 60 -7.72 -2.26 21.69
C THR A 60 -7.03 -3.32 20.83
N VAL A 61 -6.54 -2.93 19.65
CA VAL A 61 -5.52 -3.66 18.90
C VAL A 61 -4.20 -2.92 19.08
N ALA A 62 -3.20 -3.62 19.62
CA ALA A 62 -1.87 -3.05 19.86
C ALA A 62 -0.78 -3.99 19.36
N GLY A 63 0.44 -3.49 19.21
CA GLY A 63 1.58 -4.33 18.83
C GLY A 63 2.79 -3.51 18.46
N THR A 64 3.75 -4.17 17.84
CA THR A 64 4.96 -3.57 17.30
C THR A 64 5.09 -3.83 15.81
N VAL A 65 5.62 -2.85 15.08
CA VAL A 65 6.02 -3.02 13.67
C VAL A 65 7.54 -3.07 13.59
N THR A 66 8.06 -4.08 12.90
CA THR A 66 9.49 -4.30 12.73
C THR A 66 9.87 -4.56 11.28
N PHE A 67 11.11 -4.28 10.93
CA PHE A 67 11.74 -4.62 9.65
C PHE A 67 13.23 -4.89 9.87
N GLY A 68 13.79 -5.93 9.25
CA GLY A 68 15.21 -6.27 9.41
C GLY A 68 15.65 -6.58 10.86
N GLY A 69 14.71 -6.87 11.76
CA GLY A 69 14.96 -7.05 13.19
C GLY A 69 14.91 -5.76 14.04
N GLY A 70 14.75 -4.59 13.43
CA GLY A 70 14.60 -3.30 14.12
C GLY A 70 13.16 -2.79 14.16
N PRO A 71 12.79 -1.97 15.17
CA PRO A 71 11.49 -1.30 15.21
C PRO A 71 11.35 -0.27 14.10
N GLN A 72 10.13 -0.01 13.65
CA GLN A 72 9.85 0.95 12.58
C GLN A 72 8.93 2.05 13.09
N SER A 73 9.41 3.30 13.09
CA SER A 73 8.60 4.47 13.43
C SER A 73 7.83 4.99 12.23
N ASP A 74 6.80 5.80 12.51
CA ASP A 74 6.03 6.53 11.50
C ASP A 74 5.33 5.63 10.45
N VAL A 75 5.16 4.34 10.74
CA VAL A 75 4.39 3.39 9.94
C VAL A 75 2.91 3.65 10.12
N GLU A 76 2.24 3.90 9.00
CA GLU A 76 0.80 4.08 8.96
C GLU A 76 0.08 2.72 9.04
N ILE A 77 -0.88 2.62 9.95
CA ILE A 77 -1.73 1.44 10.12
C ILE A 77 -3.18 1.88 9.95
N ARG A 78 -3.88 1.31 8.97
CA ARG A 78 -5.29 1.61 8.69
C ARG A 78 -6.12 0.35 8.71
N VAL A 79 -7.32 0.44 9.30
CA VAL A 79 -8.33 -0.62 9.16
C VAL A 79 -8.98 -0.46 7.79
N ALA A 80 -8.78 -1.43 6.90
CA ALA A 80 -9.21 -1.38 5.51
C ALA A 80 -10.72 -1.09 5.40
N GLY A 81 -11.10 -0.17 4.52
CA GLY A 81 -12.49 0.24 4.32
C GLY A 81 -13.04 1.19 5.40
N THR A 82 -12.19 1.76 6.24
CA THR A 82 -12.58 2.72 7.30
C THR A 82 -11.66 3.94 7.33
N SER A 83 -12.04 4.98 8.07
CA SER A 83 -11.16 6.10 8.44
C SER A 83 -10.37 5.83 9.73
N THR A 84 -10.45 4.63 10.29
CA THR A 84 -9.81 4.26 11.56
C THR A 84 -8.37 3.85 11.29
N GLY A 85 -7.44 4.52 11.95
CA GLY A 85 -6.01 4.24 11.79
C GLY A 85 -5.17 4.89 12.89
N THR A 86 -3.90 4.53 12.90
CA THR A 86 -2.88 5.04 13.82
C THR A 86 -1.52 5.06 13.13
N VAL A 87 -0.52 5.62 13.80
CA VAL A 87 0.87 5.64 13.35
C VAL A 87 1.74 5.08 14.48
N THR A 88 2.75 4.27 14.12
CA THR A 88 3.70 3.72 15.12
C THR A 88 4.57 4.81 15.73
N ASP A 89 4.84 4.71 17.03
CA ASP A 89 5.78 5.59 17.72
C ASP A 89 7.26 5.32 17.40
N SER A 90 8.18 6.05 18.04
CA SER A 90 9.63 5.91 17.84
C SER A 90 10.19 4.54 18.24
N THR A 91 9.44 3.75 18.99
CA THR A 91 9.79 2.37 19.39
C THR A 91 9.07 1.32 18.53
N GLY A 92 8.37 1.75 17.48
CA GLY A 92 7.59 0.92 16.58
C GLY A 92 6.28 0.40 17.19
N ARG A 93 5.88 0.88 18.36
CA ARG A 93 4.62 0.46 19.00
C ARG A 93 3.44 1.20 18.39
N TYR A 94 2.32 0.51 18.29
CA TYR A 94 1.05 1.09 17.89
C TYR A 94 -0.08 0.64 18.81
N ARG A 95 -1.13 1.45 18.84
CA ARG A 95 -2.39 1.16 19.53
C ARG A 95 -3.55 1.81 18.76
N LEU A 96 -4.62 1.06 18.55
CA LEU A 96 -5.82 1.50 17.84
C LEU A 96 -7.07 0.87 18.47
N ALA A 97 -8.15 1.64 18.62
CA ALA A 97 -9.45 1.11 19.01
C ALA A 97 -10.22 0.68 17.76
N VAL A 98 -10.64 -0.59 17.72
CA VAL A 98 -11.36 -1.19 16.57
C VAL A 98 -12.64 -1.85 17.09
N PRO A 99 -13.81 -1.58 16.49
CA PRO A 99 -15.04 -2.30 16.83
C PRO A 99 -14.87 -3.82 16.70
N ALA A 100 -15.66 -4.59 17.44
CA ALA A 100 -15.67 -6.04 17.30
C ALA A 100 -16.02 -6.44 15.85
N GLY A 101 -15.30 -7.41 15.29
CA GLY A 101 -15.47 -7.82 13.89
C GLY A 101 -14.20 -8.40 13.27
N THR A 102 -14.27 -8.77 11.99
CA THR A 102 -13.11 -9.23 11.22
C THR A 102 -12.69 -8.15 10.23
N TYR A 103 -11.41 -7.79 10.24
CA TYR A 103 -10.85 -6.72 9.44
C TYR A 103 -9.49 -7.11 8.85
N GLU A 104 -9.05 -6.29 7.90
CA GLU A 104 -7.68 -6.28 7.39
C GLU A 104 -7.01 -4.96 7.83
N LEU A 105 -5.79 -5.04 8.34
CA LEU A 105 -4.95 -3.88 8.61
C LEU A 105 -4.02 -3.64 7.41
N ASP A 106 -4.14 -2.47 6.79
CA ASP A 106 -3.18 -1.96 5.82
C ASP A 106 -2.03 -1.31 6.58
N VAL A 107 -0.85 -1.94 6.57
CA VAL A 107 0.36 -1.46 7.25
C VAL A 107 1.35 -0.94 6.20
N ILE A 108 1.60 0.37 6.22
CA ILE A 108 2.29 1.10 5.15
C ILE A 108 3.47 1.88 5.76
N PRO A 109 4.72 1.52 5.45
CA PRO A 109 5.88 2.28 5.92
C PRO A 109 5.92 3.69 5.27
N PRO A 110 6.39 4.72 6.00
CA PRO A 110 6.38 6.12 5.55
C PRO A 110 7.36 6.36 4.39
N HIS A 111 8.46 5.58 4.38
CA HIS A 111 9.49 5.63 3.37
C HIS A 111 9.67 4.22 2.81
N ALA A 112 9.37 4.06 1.53
CA ALA A 112 9.48 2.83 0.77
C ALA A 112 10.96 2.48 0.45
N HIS A 113 11.82 2.40 1.47
CA HIS A 113 13.21 1.93 1.38
C HIS A 113 13.23 0.43 1.06
N CYS A 114 13.73 -0.42 1.95
CA CYS A 114 13.62 -1.87 1.76
C CYS A 114 12.34 -2.47 2.33
N ALA A 115 11.65 -1.79 3.25
CA ALA A 115 10.39 -2.25 3.80
C ALA A 115 9.23 -2.08 2.79
N GLY A 116 8.46 -3.14 2.59
CA GLY A 116 7.25 -3.19 1.80
C GLY A 116 5.98 -3.10 2.66
N PRO A 117 4.85 -2.64 2.08
CA PRO A 117 3.56 -2.67 2.77
C PRO A 117 3.05 -4.10 2.93
N VAL A 118 2.21 -4.33 3.93
CA VAL A 118 1.58 -5.64 4.18
C VAL A 118 0.13 -5.47 4.64
N LYS A 119 -0.70 -6.44 4.28
CA LYS A 119 -2.09 -6.58 4.74
C LYS A 119 -2.15 -7.66 5.81
N VAL A 120 -2.74 -7.36 6.96
CA VAL A 120 -2.78 -8.26 8.11
C VAL A 120 -4.23 -8.52 8.55
N PRO A 121 -4.74 -9.75 8.46
CA PRO A 121 -6.05 -10.08 9.01
C PRO A 121 -6.07 -9.98 10.53
N VAL A 122 -7.15 -9.44 11.07
CA VAL A 122 -7.44 -9.39 12.51
C VAL A 122 -8.90 -9.74 12.78
N ALA A 123 -9.13 -10.55 13.82
CA ALA A 123 -10.46 -10.88 14.33
C ALA A 123 -10.58 -10.31 15.76
N VAL A 124 -11.30 -9.20 15.87
CA VAL A 124 -11.41 -8.40 17.09
C VAL A 124 -12.66 -8.84 17.84
N GLY A 125 -12.47 -9.48 19.00
CA GLY A 125 -13.55 -9.80 19.96
C GLY A 125 -13.22 -9.43 21.40
N ALA A 126 -11.98 -9.00 21.64
CA ALA A 126 -11.44 -8.52 22.91
C ALA A 126 -10.18 -7.69 22.60
N ASP A 127 -9.60 -7.06 23.63
CA ASP A 127 -8.27 -6.44 23.50
C ASP A 127 -7.25 -7.50 23.04
N MET A 128 -6.42 -7.15 22.05
CA MET A 128 -5.49 -8.09 21.44
C MET A 128 -4.15 -7.45 21.07
N THR A 129 -3.13 -8.30 21.00
CA THR A 129 -1.80 -7.94 20.51
C THR A 129 -1.54 -8.56 19.13
N ARG A 130 -1.04 -7.77 18.20
CA ARG A 130 -0.67 -8.20 16.85
C ARG A 130 0.62 -7.53 16.40
N ASP A 131 1.74 -8.21 16.57
CA ASP A 131 3.00 -7.76 16.00
C ASP A 131 3.02 -7.97 14.48
N VAL A 132 3.70 -7.06 13.78
CA VAL A 132 3.79 -7.05 12.32
C VAL A 132 5.26 -6.95 11.91
N VAL A 133 5.68 -7.88 11.06
CA VAL A 133 6.98 -7.80 10.39
C VAL A 133 6.72 -7.33 8.96
N LEU A 134 7.30 -6.19 8.58
CA LEU A 134 7.22 -5.71 7.21
C LEU A 134 8.04 -6.63 6.30
N PRO A 135 7.52 -7.01 5.12
CA PRO A 135 8.29 -7.78 4.14
C PRO A 135 9.35 -6.90 3.47
N SER A 136 10.41 -7.53 2.96
CA SER A 136 11.28 -6.86 1.99
C SER A 136 10.52 -6.55 0.70
N ARG A 137 10.75 -5.38 0.14
CA ARG A 137 10.30 -5.05 -1.21
C ARG A 137 10.92 -6.03 -2.19
N THR A 138 10.06 -6.64 -2.98
CA THR A 138 10.45 -7.58 -4.04
C THR A 138 9.93 -7.03 -5.36
N ASP A 139 10.76 -7.05 -6.40
CA ASP A 139 10.30 -6.74 -7.75
C ASP A 139 9.77 -7.99 -8.47
N HIS A 140 9.27 -7.80 -9.69
CA HIS A 140 8.70 -8.90 -10.48
C HIS A 140 9.73 -9.96 -10.91
N PHE A 141 11.02 -9.63 -10.91
CA PHE A 141 12.09 -10.56 -11.26
C PHE A 141 12.63 -11.32 -10.03
N GLY A 142 12.07 -11.08 -8.84
CA GLY A 142 12.44 -11.77 -7.61
C GLY A 142 13.63 -11.15 -6.87
N TYR A 143 14.13 -10.00 -7.29
CA TYR A 143 15.15 -9.29 -6.53
C TYR A 143 14.50 -8.61 -5.33
N THR A 144 15.15 -8.74 -4.17
CA THR A 144 14.67 -8.18 -2.91
C THR A 144 15.58 -7.07 -2.43
N CYS A 145 14.99 -6.02 -1.87
CA CYS A 145 15.74 -5.00 -1.15
C CYS A 145 16.08 -5.53 0.25
N ALA A 146 17.34 -5.44 0.62
CA ALA A 146 17.82 -5.75 1.96
C ALA A 146 18.73 -4.62 2.44
N GLU A 147 18.67 -4.34 3.74
CA GLU A 147 19.65 -3.46 4.37
C GLU A 147 20.96 -4.23 4.54
N GLY A 148 22.03 -3.68 3.98
CA GLY A 148 23.38 -4.21 4.18
C GLY A 148 23.98 -3.67 5.47
N ASN A 149 24.51 -4.56 6.31
CA ASN A 149 25.22 -4.17 7.54
C ASN A 149 26.73 -3.96 7.32
N ALA A 150 27.19 -3.98 6.07
CA ALA A 150 28.59 -3.75 5.75
C ALA A 150 28.96 -2.27 6.00
N PRO A 151 30.12 -1.99 6.63
CA PRO A 151 30.58 -0.62 6.77
C PRO A 151 30.82 0.00 5.39
N TYR A 152 30.62 1.31 5.28
CA TYR A 152 30.95 2.04 4.06
C TYR A 152 32.45 1.94 3.77
N ILE A 153 32.81 1.48 2.57
CA ILE A 153 34.18 1.43 2.08
C ILE A 153 34.36 2.57 1.10
N ALA A 154 35.18 3.56 1.46
CA ALA A 154 35.51 4.66 0.57
C ALA A 154 36.38 4.16 -0.59
N GLY A 155 36.08 4.61 -1.81
CA GLY A 155 36.96 4.39 -2.95
C GLY A 155 38.26 5.19 -2.83
N SER A 156 39.38 4.60 -3.26
CA SER A 156 40.68 5.29 -3.33
C SER A 156 40.82 6.19 -4.56
N ASP A 157 40.11 5.84 -5.64
CA ASP A 157 40.33 6.44 -6.96
C ASP A 157 39.21 7.42 -7.29
N ARG A 158 39.56 8.70 -7.39
CA ARG A 158 38.62 9.75 -7.76
C ARG A 158 38.50 9.85 -9.28
N LEU A 159 37.34 9.48 -9.81
CA LEU A 159 37.05 9.62 -11.24
C LEU A 159 36.78 11.09 -11.61
N PRO A 160 37.28 11.57 -12.78
CA PRO A 160 37.17 12.97 -13.19
C PRO A 160 35.79 13.29 -13.81
N ILE A 161 34.70 12.98 -13.11
CA ILE A 161 33.34 13.23 -13.60
C ILE A 161 33.03 14.73 -13.46
N ARG A 162 32.75 15.42 -14.57
CA ARG A 162 32.47 16.88 -14.61
C ARG A 162 31.25 17.19 -15.48
N GLY A 163 30.43 18.15 -15.05
CA GLY A 163 29.29 18.67 -15.83
C GLY A 163 28.06 17.76 -15.83
N ALA A 164 26.86 18.35 -15.98
CA ALA A 164 25.58 17.66 -15.79
C ALA A 164 25.23 16.58 -16.85
N ALA A 165 26.00 16.51 -17.94
CA ALA A 165 25.72 15.65 -19.09
C ALA A 165 26.73 14.52 -19.30
N ILE A 166 27.87 14.51 -18.59
CA ILE A 166 28.92 13.50 -18.78
C ILE A 166 28.64 12.29 -17.90
N ARG A 167 28.48 11.12 -18.54
CA ARG A 167 28.32 9.82 -17.88
C ARG A 167 29.62 9.05 -18.10
N HIS A 168 30.24 8.57 -17.02
CA HIS A 168 31.54 7.90 -17.09
C HIS A 168 31.32 6.39 -17.02
N GLN A 169 31.74 5.65 -18.05
CA GLN A 169 31.71 4.19 -18.01
C GLN A 169 32.94 3.68 -17.27
N ILE A 170 32.73 2.71 -16.39
CA ILE A 170 33.78 1.99 -15.67
C ILE A 170 33.75 0.52 -16.04
N THR A 171 34.93 -0.12 -16.05
CA THR A 171 35.05 -1.57 -16.08
C THR A 171 34.93 -2.10 -14.65
N LEU A 172 34.13 -3.15 -14.46
CA LEU A 172 33.94 -3.78 -13.17
C LEU A 172 35.09 -4.76 -12.88
N PRO A 173 35.54 -4.87 -11.62
CA PRO A 173 36.64 -5.76 -11.26
C PRO A 173 36.29 -7.25 -11.40
N PHE A 174 35.00 -7.57 -11.52
CA PHE A 174 34.47 -8.90 -11.82
C PHE A 174 33.09 -8.77 -12.47
N PRO A 175 32.61 -9.79 -13.21
CA PRO A 175 31.29 -9.76 -13.81
C PRO A 175 30.17 -9.70 -12.76
N VAL A 176 29.21 -8.79 -12.96
CA VAL A 176 28.03 -8.63 -12.09
C VAL A 176 26.79 -9.08 -12.84
N MET A 177 26.01 -9.98 -12.25
CA MET A 177 24.70 -10.34 -12.78
C MET A 177 23.65 -9.36 -12.27
N HIS A 178 22.88 -8.76 -13.17
CA HIS A 178 21.78 -7.86 -12.85
C HIS A 178 20.59 -8.12 -13.78
N TYR A 179 19.41 -8.43 -13.22
CA TYR A 179 18.20 -8.79 -13.97
C TYR A 179 18.42 -9.84 -15.07
N GLY A 180 19.22 -10.87 -14.80
CA GLY A 180 19.43 -12.00 -15.70
C GLY A 180 20.44 -11.75 -16.83
N ALA A 181 21.08 -10.57 -16.87
CA ALA A 181 22.20 -10.28 -17.75
C ALA A 181 23.50 -10.11 -16.94
N THR A 182 24.62 -10.53 -17.52
CA THR A 182 25.95 -10.35 -16.94
C THR A 182 26.62 -9.12 -17.55
N TYR A 183 27.15 -8.26 -16.69
CA TYR A 183 27.82 -7.03 -17.08
C TYR A 183 29.27 -7.02 -16.58
N ASP A 184 30.17 -6.58 -17.44
CA ASP A 184 31.58 -6.31 -17.17
C ASP A 184 31.87 -4.81 -17.01
N SER A 185 30.85 -3.97 -17.21
CA SER A 185 30.96 -2.52 -17.16
C SER A 185 29.67 -1.88 -16.65
N ALA A 186 29.79 -0.67 -16.13
CA ALA A 186 28.65 0.11 -15.64
C ALA A 186 28.87 1.62 -15.88
N TRP A 187 27.79 2.37 -15.93
CA TRP A 187 27.77 3.82 -16.12
C TRP A 187 27.55 4.54 -14.79
N LEU A 188 28.38 5.54 -14.51
CA LEU A 188 28.27 6.41 -13.34
C LEU A 188 27.71 7.77 -13.70
N GLY A 189 26.77 8.25 -12.89
CA GLY A 189 26.27 9.63 -12.93
C GLY A 189 26.96 10.56 -11.93
N VAL A 190 26.89 11.87 -12.18
CA VAL A 190 27.43 12.93 -11.29
C VAL A 190 26.85 12.92 -9.87
N ASP A 191 25.64 12.37 -9.69
CA ASP A 191 24.95 12.28 -8.41
C ASP A 191 25.17 10.93 -7.69
N GLY A 192 26.13 10.12 -8.14
CA GLY A 192 26.53 8.88 -7.47
C GLY A 192 25.64 7.65 -7.73
N TRP A 193 24.77 7.68 -8.74
CA TRP A 193 24.03 6.49 -9.17
C TRP A 193 24.80 5.70 -10.23
N LEU A 194 24.57 4.38 -10.25
CA LEU A 194 25.14 3.40 -11.16
C LEU A 194 24.04 2.85 -12.09
N SER A 195 24.36 2.60 -13.36
CA SER A 195 23.47 1.88 -14.30
C SER A 195 24.24 0.86 -15.12
N PHE A 196 23.64 -0.32 -15.30
CA PHE A 196 24.14 -1.38 -16.18
C PHE A 196 23.54 -1.30 -17.59
N LEU A 197 22.44 -0.56 -17.77
CA LEU A 197 21.84 -0.34 -19.08
C LEU A 197 22.51 0.84 -19.80
N ARG A 198 22.59 0.75 -21.14
CA ARG A 198 23.14 1.79 -22.03
C ARG A 198 22.48 3.16 -21.80
N GLU A 199 23.19 4.21 -22.20
CA GLU A 199 22.87 5.62 -21.97
C GLU A 199 21.37 5.97 -21.87
N GLY A 200 20.99 6.64 -20.78
CA GLY A 200 19.89 7.61 -20.83
C GLY A 200 18.65 7.35 -20.00
N VAL A 201 18.49 6.21 -19.32
CA VAL A 201 17.34 6.05 -18.42
C VAL A 201 17.73 6.54 -17.02
N ARG A 202 17.34 7.76 -16.63
CA ARG A 202 17.21 8.11 -15.20
C ARG A 202 16.08 7.23 -14.65
N PRO A 203 16.32 6.20 -13.82
CA PRO A 203 15.21 5.64 -13.06
C PRO A 203 14.68 6.75 -12.14
N PRO A 204 13.35 6.93 -12.01
CA PRO A 204 12.79 7.89 -11.08
C PRO A 204 13.33 7.57 -9.68
N ILE A 205 14.01 8.56 -9.09
CA ILE A 205 15.01 8.44 -8.01
C ILE A 205 14.47 7.80 -6.72
N ASN A 206 13.17 7.55 -6.60
CA ASN A 206 12.55 7.01 -5.38
C ASN A 206 11.70 5.76 -5.60
N ARG A 207 11.95 4.97 -6.65
CA ARG A 207 11.28 3.69 -6.84
C ARG A 207 12.30 2.64 -7.26
N CYS A 208 12.31 1.51 -6.54
CA CYS A 208 12.79 0.24 -7.08
C CYS A 208 12.43 0.17 -8.57
N PRO A 209 13.38 -0.07 -9.50
CA PRO A 209 13.15 0.13 -10.91
C PRO A 209 11.90 -0.65 -11.35
N ARG A 210 10.85 0.06 -11.76
CA ARG A 210 9.78 -0.56 -12.56
C ARG A 210 10.34 -0.72 -13.98
N MET A 211 11.17 -1.74 -14.18
CA MET A 211 11.47 -2.20 -15.53
C MET A 211 10.29 -3.05 -15.99
N ALA A 212 9.35 -2.43 -16.71
CA ALA A 212 8.57 -3.19 -17.69
C ALA A 212 9.49 -3.41 -18.90
N PRO A 213 9.72 -4.66 -19.35
CA PRO A 213 10.44 -4.87 -20.59
C PRO A 213 9.65 -4.25 -21.74
N ARG A 214 10.29 -3.37 -22.52
CA ARG A 214 9.80 -3.11 -23.89
C ARG A 214 9.97 -4.43 -24.66
N PRO A 215 8.93 -4.92 -25.37
CA PRO A 215 9.11 -6.06 -26.27
C PRO A 215 10.18 -5.72 -27.30
N ALA A 216 10.99 -6.71 -27.66
CA ALA A 216 11.94 -6.61 -28.74
C ALA A 216 11.19 -6.27 -30.04
N GLU A 217 11.42 -5.08 -30.60
CA GLU A 217 11.03 -4.80 -31.98
C GLU A 217 11.94 -5.60 -32.91
N SER A 218 11.41 -6.74 -33.36
CA SER A 218 11.82 -7.36 -34.61
C SER A 218 11.24 -6.55 -35.77
N SER A 219 12.11 -5.91 -36.56
CA SER A 219 12.28 -6.11 -38.01
C SER A 219 12.65 -4.81 -38.74
N PRO A 220 13.43 -4.90 -39.84
CA PRO A 220 14.05 -3.78 -40.51
C PRO A 220 13.10 -3.17 -41.55
N SER A 221 13.25 -1.87 -41.79
CA SER A 221 12.87 -1.28 -43.06
C SER A 221 13.77 -0.08 -43.35
N GLU A 222 14.75 -0.35 -44.21
CA GLU A 222 15.36 0.67 -45.06
C GLU A 222 14.33 1.28 -46.00
N MET A 223 14.56 2.58 -46.28
CA MET A 223 14.32 3.35 -47.50
C MET A 223 12.90 3.70 -47.98
N ALA A 224 12.65 5.02 -48.03
CA ALA A 224 12.41 5.84 -49.24
C ALA A 224 11.85 7.20 -48.72
N TRP A 225 12.32 8.41 -49.07
CA TRP A 225 13.19 8.96 -50.11
C TRP A 225 14.14 10.00 -49.51
#